data_AF-A0A8T7EK83-F1
#
_entry.id   AF-A0A8T7EK83-F1
#
_cell.length_a   1.000
_cell.length_b   1.000
_cell.length_c   1.000
_cell.angle_alpha   90.00
_cell.angle_beta   90.00
_cell.angle_gamma   90.00
#
_symmetry.space_group_name_H-M   'P 1'
#
loop_
_entity.id
_entity.type
_entity.pdbx_description
1 polymer ?
#
loop_
_entity_poly.entity_id
_entity_poly.type
_entity_poly.pdbx_seq_one_letter_code
_entity_poly.pdbx_strand_id
1 'polypeptide(L)'
;MTRPQTRNAQQFMDHDNGPLTVSSGKPQTILDLTSKRAGRRLMVGDGSSDLATRSVVDLFVGFGGGRQARNGAARVPMRSSTPPSIAPVLPLAAGPAGYQRVLGTPHQAVFDRGIRLALEGGLTFRTDDFRAAFTTAFRTSP
;
A
#
# COMPACT_ATOMS: atom_id res chain seq x y z
N MET A 1 54.97 -10.18 16.09
CA MET A 1 54.46 -8.90 15.55
C MET A 1 53.01 -9.16 15.11
N THR A 2 52.06 -8.86 15.98
CA THR A 2 50.66 -9.32 15.86
C THR A 2 49.79 -8.11 15.53
N ARG A 3 49.12 -8.10 14.38
CA ARG A 3 48.08 -7.11 14.04
C ARG A 3 46.70 -7.74 14.26
N PRO A 4 45.81 -7.08 15.04
CA PRO A 4 44.54 -7.67 15.46
C PRO A 4 43.49 -7.65 14.34
N GLN A 5 42.72 -8.73 14.28
CA GLN A 5 41.52 -8.88 13.48
C GLN A 5 40.43 -7.92 13.99
N THR A 6 39.82 -7.18 13.07
CA THR A 6 38.72 -6.26 13.32
C THR A 6 37.50 -7.04 13.83
N ARG A 7 37.23 -6.94 15.14
CA ARG A 7 35.92 -7.28 15.73
C ARG A 7 34.86 -6.35 15.13
N ASN A 8 34.00 -6.88 14.27
CA ASN A 8 32.71 -6.28 13.92
C ASN A 8 31.70 -7.37 13.52
N ALA A 9 31.57 -8.38 14.40
CA ALA A 9 30.58 -9.46 14.27
C ALA A 9 29.57 -9.48 15.43
N GLN A 10 29.40 -8.36 16.15
CA GLN A 10 28.54 -8.28 17.34
C GLN A 10 27.75 -6.97 17.41
N GLN A 11 27.03 -6.62 16.34
CA GLN A 11 25.92 -5.65 16.41
C GLN A 11 24.67 -6.13 15.67
N PHE A 12 24.61 -7.42 15.32
CA PHE A 12 23.37 -8.10 14.99
C PHE A 12 22.99 -8.96 16.19
N MET A 13 21.75 -8.81 16.65
CA MET A 13 21.10 -9.59 17.73
C MET A 13 21.26 -9.04 19.15
N ASP A 14 20.82 -7.81 19.37
CA ASP A 14 19.99 -7.53 20.55
C ASP A 14 18.80 -6.71 20.07
N HIS A 15 17.75 -7.42 19.63
CA HIS A 15 16.41 -6.85 19.63
C HIS A 15 15.80 -7.25 20.96
N ASP A 16 15.87 -6.31 21.91
CA ASP A 16 15.09 -6.36 23.13
C ASP A 16 13.62 -6.66 22.80
N ASN A 17 13.13 -7.76 23.37
CA ASN A 17 11.73 -8.16 23.34
C ASN A 17 10.90 -7.17 24.17
N GLY A 18 10.65 -5.98 23.60
CA GLY A 18 9.76 -4.98 24.18
C GLY A 18 8.28 -5.23 23.84
N PRO A 19 7.33 -4.53 24.47
CA PRO A 19 5.89 -4.65 24.19
C PRO A 19 5.47 -4.25 22.76
N LEU A 20 6.43 -3.90 21.90
CA LEU A 20 6.24 -3.58 20.48
C LEU A 20 6.57 -4.77 19.56
N THR A 21 7.10 -5.88 20.10
CA THR A 21 7.33 -7.13 19.36
C THR A 21 6.08 -8.03 19.32
N VAL A 22 5.03 -7.70 20.08
CA VAL A 22 3.67 -8.19 19.83
C VAL A 22 3.09 -7.46 18.62
N SER A 23 3.48 -7.96 17.45
CA SER A 23 3.11 -7.50 16.10
C SER A 23 1.61 -7.64 15.73
N SER A 24 0.70 -7.50 16.69
CA SER A 24 -0.74 -7.75 16.53
C SER A 24 -1.64 -6.53 16.81
N GLY A 25 -1.08 -5.36 17.09
CA GLY A 25 -1.87 -4.15 17.41
C GLY A 25 -2.64 -3.55 16.22
N LYS A 26 -2.04 -3.51 15.02
CA LYS A 26 -2.66 -2.85 13.85
C LYS A 26 -4.03 -3.46 13.47
N PRO A 27 -4.19 -4.81 13.42
CA PRO A 27 -5.50 -5.40 13.19
C PRO A 27 -6.54 -4.97 14.24
N GLN A 28 -6.16 -4.99 15.52
CA GLN A 28 -7.06 -4.59 16.61
C GLN A 28 -7.45 -3.11 16.48
N THR A 29 -6.48 -2.22 16.24
CA THR A 29 -6.74 -0.79 16.04
C THR A 29 -7.66 -0.55 14.83
N ILE A 30 -7.49 -1.28 13.73
CA ILE A 30 -8.39 -1.18 12.57
C ILE A 30 -9.80 -1.60 12.95
N LEU A 31 -9.97 -2.73 13.65
CA LEU A 31 -11.28 -3.19 14.11
C LEU A 31 -11.93 -2.17 15.06
N ASP A 32 -11.17 -1.61 16.00
CA ASP A 32 -11.67 -0.61 16.94
C ASP A 32 -12.14 0.66 16.22
N LEU A 33 -11.32 1.19 15.29
CA LEU A 33 -11.63 2.40 14.51
C LEU A 33 -12.81 2.21 13.53
N THR A 34 -13.03 0.97 13.08
CA THR A 34 -14.06 0.65 12.06
C THR A 34 -15.31 0.00 12.66
N SER A 35 -15.29 -0.40 13.93
CA SER A 35 -16.39 -1.07 14.64
C SER A 35 -17.75 -0.35 14.52
N LYS A 36 -17.73 0.98 14.39
CA LYS A 36 -18.94 1.82 14.29
C LYS A 36 -19.15 2.43 12.91
N ARG A 37 -18.36 2.04 11.91
CA ARG A 37 -18.38 2.62 10.56
C ARG A 37 -18.76 1.56 9.55
N ALA A 38 -19.87 1.78 8.84
CA ALA A 38 -20.21 0.97 7.68
C ALA A 38 -19.27 1.32 6.51
N GLY A 39 -18.80 0.31 5.77
CA GLY A 39 -18.01 0.50 4.56
C GLY A 39 -16.88 -0.49 4.39
N ARG A 40 -16.26 -0.45 3.21
CA ARG A 40 -15.07 -1.25 2.87
C ARG A 40 -13.81 -0.57 3.38
N ARG A 41 -12.84 -1.36 3.79
CA ARG A 41 -11.56 -0.94 4.36
C ARG A 41 -10.45 -1.22 3.37
N LEU A 42 -9.72 -0.16 3.02
CA LEU A 42 -8.49 -0.24 2.24
C LEU A 42 -7.31 0.02 3.17
N MET A 43 -6.33 -0.88 3.17
CA MET A 43 -5.07 -0.69 3.87
C MET A 43 -3.92 -0.59 2.87
N VAL A 44 -3.03 0.36 3.09
CA VAL A 44 -1.77 0.47 2.36
C VAL A 44 -0.63 0.19 3.33
N GLY A 45 0.29 -0.69 2.97
CA GLY A 45 1.43 -1.00 3.81
C GLY A 45 2.61 -1.61 3.06
N ASP A 46 3.78 -1.57 3.67
CA ASP A 46 5.05 -1.98 3.06
C ASP A 46 5.72 -3.16 3.81
N GLY A 47 5.37 -3.35 5.08
CA GLY A 47 5.99 -4.31 5.99
C GLY A 47 5.14 -5.54 6.33
N SER A 48 5.76 -6.48 7.05
CA SER A 48 5.11 -7.68 7.58
C SER A 48 4.02 -7.37 8.61
N SER A 49 4.21 -6.33 9.42
CA SER A 49 3.20 -5.89 10.40
C SER A 49 1.94 -5.34 9.73
N ASP A 50 2.06 -4.72 8.54
CA ASP A 50 0.90 -4.30 7.76
C ASP A 50 0.22 -5.49 7.08
N LEU A 51 1.01 -6.45 6.57
CA LEU A 51 0.45 -7.65 5.97
C LEU A 51 -0.44 -8.44 6.95
N ALA A 52 -0.14 -8.40 8.25
CA ALA A 52 -0.97 -9.00 9.30
C ALA A 52 -2.40 -8.42 9.35
N THR A 53 -2.63 -7.21 8.81
CA THR A 53 -3.96 -6.60 8.74
C THR A 53 -4.83 -7.16 7.62
N ARG A 54 -4.26 -7.97 6.70
CA ARG A 54 -4.97 -8.48 5.51
C ARG A 54 -6.26 -9.23 5.84
N SER A 55 -6.35 -9.87 7.00
CA SER A 55 -7.57 -10.59 7.43
C SER A 55 -8.70 -9.68 7.94
N VAL A 56 -8.40 -8.41 8.26
CA VAL A 56 -9.38 -7.47 8.83
C VAL A 56 -9.69 -6.30 7.90
N VAL A 57 -9.25 -6.35 6.65
CA VAL A 57 -9.50 -5.34 5.62
C VAL A 57 -9.99 -5.98 4.34
N ASP A 58 -10.72 -5.21 3.54
CA ASP A 58 -11.34 -5.70 2.31
C ASP A 58 -10.37 -5.62 1.13
N LEU A 59 -9.46 -4.63 1.15
CA LEU A 59 -8.41 -4.49 0.16
C LEU A 59 -7.08 -4.12 0.82
N PHE A 60 -6.07 -4.98 0.66
CA PHE A 60 -4.70 -4.67 1.04
C PHE A 60 -3.85 -4.32 -0.18
N VAL A 61 -3.25 -3.14 -0.16
CA VAL A 61 -2.34 -2.62 -1.19
C VAL A 61 -0.92 -2.59 -0.64
N GLY A 62 -0.04 -3.38 -1.23
CA GLY A 62 1.39 -3.29 -0.93
C GLY A 62 1.97 -1.99 -1.50
N PHE A 63 2.69 -1.20 -0.72
CA PHE A 63 3.47 -0.06 -1.22
C PHE A 63 4.96 -0.36 -1.04
N GLY A 64 5.77 -0.08 -2.06
CA GLY A 64 7.22 -0.24 -1.96
C GLY A 64 7.80 -1.48 -2.66
N GLY A 65 9.09 -1.73 -2.43
CA GLY A 65 9.88 -2.78 -3.10
C GLY A 65 10.13 -4.07 -2.30
N GLY A 66 9.62 -4.16 -1.06
CA GLY A 66 9.86 -5.31 -0.18
C GLY A 66 9.18 -6.60 -0.65
N ARG A 67 9.68 -7.77 -0.20
CA ARG A 67 9.08 -9.08 -0.52
C ARG A 67 7.61 -9.17 -0.10
N GLN A 68 7.23 -8.53 1.01
CA GLN A 68 5.88 -8.60 1.57
C GLN A 68 4.82 -7.88 0.73
N ALA A 69 5.23 -6.87 -0.05
CA ALA A 69 4.34 -6.22 -1.00
C ALA A 69 3.85 -7.19 -2.11
N ARG A 70 4.46 -8.38 -2.26
CA ARG A 70 3.97 -9.47 -3.14
C ARG A 70 2.73 -10.18 -2.61
N ASN A 71 2.43 -10.06 -1.32
CA ASN A 71 1.36 -10.81 -0.67
C ASN A 71 0.01 -10.06 -0.61
N GLY A 72 -0.04 -8.82 -1.13
CA GLY A 72 -1.25 -8.02 -1.24
C GLY A 72 -2.16 -8.41 -2.42
N ALA A 73 -3.34 -7.80 -2.48
CA ALA A 73 -4.26 -7.94 -3.62
C ALA A 73 -3.89 -7.02 -4.79
N ALA A 74 -3.29 -5.87 -4.47
CA ALA A 74 -2.62 -5.00 -5.43
C ALA A 74 -1.30 -4.49 -4.83
N ARG A 75 -0.38 -4.02 -5.68
CA ARG A 75 0.87 -3.41 -5.26
C ARG A 75 1.19 -2.16 -6.06
N VAL A 76 1.60 -1.11 -5.38
CA VAL A 76 2.24 0.08 -5.94
C VAL A 76 3.76 -0.06 -5.75
N PRO A 77 4.52 -0.44 -6.80
CA PRO A 77 5.97 -0.48 -6.71
C PRO A 77 6.55 0.90 -6.35
N MET A 78 7.60 0.94 -5.53
CA MET A 78 8.35 2.18 -5.25
C MET A 78 8.89 2.83 -6.54
N ARG A 79 9.18 2.01 -7.56
CA ARG A 79 9.73 2.41 -8.86
C ARG A 79 8.66 2.79 -9.89
N SER A 80 7.37 2.80 -9.52
CA SER A 80 6.25 3.07 -10.44
C SER A 80 6.30 4.46 -11.08
N SER A 81 7.02 5.39 -10.47
CA SER A 81 7.35 6.68 -11.06
C SER A 81 8.68 7.17 -10.48
N THR A 82 9.39 8.03 -11.21
CA THR A 82 10.53 8.79 -10.67
C THR A 82 10.10 10.26 -10.61
N PRO A 83 9.88 10.85 -9.42
CA PRO A 83 10.02 10.27 -8.08
C PRO A 83 8.89 9.27 -7.71
N PRO A 84 9.09 8.40 -6.69
CA PRO A 84 8.08 7.45 -6.20
C PRO A 84 6.75 8.15 -5.89
N SER A 85 5.62 7.48 -6.16
CA SER A 85 4.29 8.06 -5.94
C SER A 85 3.28 7.06 -5.40
N ILE A 86 2.51 7.49 -4.41
CA ILE A 86 1.34 6.76 -3.87
C ILE A 86 0.03 7.17 -4.57
N ALA A 87 0.06 8.12 -5.50
CA ALA A 87 -1.11 8.61 -6.22
C ALA A 87 -2.02 7.50 -6.82
N PRO A 88 -1.51 6.35 -7.33
CA PRO A 88 -2.35 5.24 -7.80
C PRO A 88 -3.32 4.67 -6.77
N VAL A 89 -3.12 4.93 -5.48
CA VAL A 89 -4.05 4.49 -4.41
C VAL A 89 -5.35 5.30 -4.44
N LEU A 90 -5.33 6.57 -4.84
CA LEU A 90 -6.51 7.42 -4.86
C LEU A 90 -7.66 6.86 -5.70
N PRO A 91 -7.46 6.49 -6.99
CA PRO A 91 -8.53 5.90 -7.80
C PRO A 91 -8.99 4.54 -7.26
N LEU A 92 -8.14 3.78 -6.56
CA LEU A 92 -8.55 2.54 -5.88
C LEU A 92 -9.46 2.81 -4.68
N ALA A 93 -9.13 3.82 -3.87
CA ALA A 93 -9.86 4.14 -2.65
C ALA A 93 -11.20 4.82 -2.93
N ALA A 94 -11.20 5.77 -3.88
CA ALA A 94 -12.32 6.67 -4.11
C ALA A 94 -13.22 6.25 -5.29
N GLY A 95 -12.68 5.46 -6.23
CA GLY A 95 -13.40 5.04 -7.43
C GLY A 95 -13.85 6.20 -8.34
N PRO A 96 -14.62 5.91 -9.40
CA PRO A 96 -15.13 6.93 -10.31
C PRO A 96 -16.00 7.99 -9.62
N ALA A 97 -16.83 7.58 -8.65
CA ALA A 97 -17.65 8.52 -7.88
C ALA A 97 -16.81 9.50 -7.04
N GLY A 98 -15.63 9.08 -6.57
CA GLY A 98 -14.67 9.97 -5.94
C GLY A 98 -14.05 10.94 -6.92
N TYR A 99 -13.71 10.46 -8.13
CA TYR A 99 -13.16 11.29 -9.19
C TYR A 99 -14.12 12.42 -9.59
N GLN A 100 -15.40 12.09 -9.80
CA GLN A 100 -16.43 13.06 -10.14
C GLN A 100 -16.55 14.21 -9.13
N ARG A 101 -16.28 13.96 -7.84
CA ARG A 101 -16.32 15.00 -6.79
C ARG A 101 -15.13 15.95 -6.82
N VAL A 102 -14.01 15.55 -7.40
CA VAL A 102 -12.79 16.37 -7.44
C VAL A 102 -12.60 17.09 -8.77
N LEU A 103 -13.46 16.84 -9.78
CA LEU A 103 -13.43 17.56 -11.04
C LEU A 103 -13.55 19.07 -10.82
N GLY A 104 -12.70 19.85 -11.48
CA GLY A 104 -12.62 21.30 -11.34
C GLY A 104 -11.96 21.78 -10.04
N THR A 105 -11.52 20.88 -9.16
CA THR A 105 -10.79 21.23 -7.93
C THR A 105 -9.28 21.06 -8.10
N PRO A 106 -8.44 21.65 -7.22
CA PRO A 106 -7.00 21.40 -7.22
C PRO A 106 -6.62 19.92 -7.01
N HIS A 107 -7.52 19.10 -6.46
CA HIS A 107 -7.28 17.68 -6.21
C HIS A 107 -7.42 16.82 -7.47
N GLN A 108 -8.05 17.32 -8.53
CA GLN A 108 -8.19 16.62 -9.81
C GLN A 108 -6.82 16.18 -10.34
N ALA A 109 -5.83 17.06 -10.33
CA ALA A 109 -4.50 16.80 -10.88
C ALA A 109 -3.79 15.59 -10.24
N VAL A 110 -3.95 15.40 -8.92
CA VAL A 110 -3.36 14.25 -8.22
C VAL A 110 -4.14 12.96 -8.54
N PHE A 111 -5.46 13.07 -8.71
CA PHE A 111 -6.31 11.95 -9.11
C PHE A 111 -6.00 11.48 -10.53
N ASP A 112 -5.91 12.42 -11.49
CA ASP A 112 -5.52 12.17 -12.88
C ASP A 112 -4.16 11.48 -12.95
N ARG A 113 -3.18 12.02 -12.19
CA ARG A 113 -1.86 11.40 -12.06
C ARG A 113 -1.96 9.98 -11.52
N GLY A 114 -2.82 9.73 -10.53
CA GLY A 114 -3.06 8.42 -9.97
C GLY A 114 -3.62 7.43 -10.98
N ILE A 115 -4.65 7.83 -11.74
CA ILE A 115 -5.26 7.03 -12.81
C ILE A 115 -4.21 6.68 -13.86
N ARG A 116 -3.51 7.70 -14.37
CA ARG A 116 -2.49 7.54 -15.41
C ARG A 116 -1.40 6.57 -14.97
N LEU A 117 -0.82 6.78 -13.79
CA LEU A 117 0.22 5.89 -13.26
C LEU A 117 -0.30 4.45 -13.06
N ALA A 118 -1.54 4.26 -12.62
CA ALA A 118 -2.11 2.93 -12.46
C ALA A 118 -2.28 2.19 -13.81
N LEU A 119 -2.72 2.90 -14.86
CA LEU A 119 -2.89 2.36 -16.21
C LEU A 119 -1.55 2.09 -16.92
N GLU A 120 -0.52 2.91 -16.65
CA GLU A 120 0.84 2.78 -17.21
C GLU A 120 1.70 1.71 -16.50
N GLY A 121 1.11 0.87 -15.65
CA GLY A 121 1.82 -0.22 -14.96
C GLY A 121 2.43 0.16 -13.61
N GLY A 122 2.17 1.38 -13.12
CA GLY A 122 2.48 1.81 -11.75
C GLY A 122 1.62 1.17 -10.66
N LEU A 123 0.72 0.25 -11.05
CA LEU A 123 -0.02 -0.63 -10.17
C LEU A 123 0.03 -2.07 -10.71
N THR A 124 0.53 -2.98 -9.88
CA THR A 124 0.51 -4.43 -10.14
C THR A 124 -0.70 -5.04 -9.44
N PHE A 125 -1.67 -5.50 -10.22
CA PHE A 125 -2.81 -6.26 -9.71
C PHE A 125 -2.43 -7.73 -9.55
N ARG A 126 -2.97 -8.39 -8.52
CA ARG A 126 -2.75 -9.83 -8.31
C ARG A 126 -3.53 -10.70 -9.30
N THR A 127 -4.72 -10.25 -9.71
CA THR A 127 -5.58 -10.94 -10.67
C THR A 127 -5.94 -10.02 -11.82
N ASP A 128 -6.19 -10.61 -12.98
CA ASP A 128 -6.59 -9.86 -14.17
C ASP A 128 -7.98 -9.23 -14.01
N ASP A 129 -8.86 -9.84 -13.21
CA ASP A 129 -10.18 -9.28 -12.90
C ASP A 129 -10.09 -7.90 -12.24
N PHE A 130 -9.18 -7.71 -11.28
CA PHE A 130 -9.00 -6.40 -10.64
C PHE A 130 -8.44 -5.38 -11.61
N ARG A 131 -7.52 -5.79 -12.50
CA ARG A 131 -6.98 -4.93 -13.55
C ARG A 131 -8.08 -4.53 -14.53
N ALA A 132 -8.90 -5.47 -14.97
CA ALA A 132 -10.00 -5.25 -15.90
C ALA A 132 -11.05 -4.32 -15.27
N ALA A 133 -11.48 -4.59 -14.04
CA ALA A 133 -12.43 -3.74 -13.32
C ALA A 133 -11.92 -2.30 -13.17
N PHE A 134 -10.65 -2.12 -12.78
CA PHE A 134 -10.05 -0.79 -12.68
C PHE A 134 -9.97 -0.09 -14.04
N THR A 135 -9.56 -0.82 -15.08
CA THR A 135 -9.42 -0.28 -16.44
C THR A 135 -10.78 0.17 -16.98
N THR A 136 -11.81 -0.65 -16.84
CA THR A 136 -13.19 -0.31 -17.23
C THR A 136 -13.72 0.89 -16.46
N ALA A 137 -13.39 1.01 -15.18
CA ALA A 137 -13.84 2.14 -14.35
C ALA A 137 -13.27 3.49 -14.81
N PHE A 138 -12.03 3.52 -15.34
CA PHE A 138 -11.30 4.77 -15.58
C PHE A 138 -10.86 5.04 -17.02
N ARG A 139 -10.96 4.07 -17.95
CA ARG A 139 -10.78 4.34 -19.40
C ARG A 139 -12.02 4.96 -20.05
N THR A 140 -13.17 4.87 -19.39
CA THR A 140 -14.49 5.21 -19.95
C THR A 140 -15.08 6.49 -19.37
N SER A 141 -14.36 7.17 -18.47
CA SER A 141 -14.80 8.46 -17.92
C SER A 141 -14.13 9.59 -18.71
N PRO A 142 -14.90 10.46 -19.39
CA PRO A 142 -14.38 11.64 -20.09
C PRO A 142 -13.81 12.69 -19.13
#